data_AF-E9HEY4-F1
#
_entry.id   AF-E9HEY4-F1
#
_cell.length_a   1.000
_cell.length_b   1.000
_cell.length_c   1.000
_cell.angle_alpha   90.00
_cell.angle_beta   90.00
_cell.angle_gamma   90.00
#
_symmetry.space_group_name_H-M   'P 1'
#
loop_
_entity.id
_entity.type
_entity.pdbx_description
1 polymer ?
#
loop_
_entity_poly.entity_id
_entity_poly.type
_entity_poly.pdbx_seq_one_letter_code
_entity_poly.pdbx_strand_id
1 'polypeptide(L)'
;MVITWHREWEFSSGTVKIFFTLIQFSSFFIKLSAEQPGHFWQLTDLHWDQRYSTDGDPGSMCHANEEHKLLSSAKSDSSDYISAGQYGMYSCDAPWDLIEFSIRGMAENSAAPNFIIWTGDNTPHVKDPSPDWSVIFSSLRNVSNTIRKNFPNTTLIPVLGNHDVFPEDLYPAEAEAFYHAYLTEGGWNELLDKQAQESFGKCGFYSLNVTPELKVVILNTNLYNEPNNLTRNQDDPCGQLKWFELQLEEAQSKKSKVLIAAHIPPGYFERWIGPPFFNPGQNDRYVQLIQIYGDVILTQVYGHTHTDSFRIIANNQSQVKSVAFVSPSVTPWLHTGGVNPSLRLYSYDSDGIKDYWQYYFNLTGMAVKTQATPQWQLLYQATVAYGLRDLSPANMLSIYRDMLSDPKVFERYYFFNTVGHVFQDCDAACIRDHICTISHLMVNDMQSCLDGKHVLFRNDPTMTDHFLKIAQRAKVAENGSLILTLFLSALALICIVIATSIFVLRRRRVYNSRVRASQEPLSPRPRQSDYSPIISQDENA
;
A
#
# COMPACT_ATOMS: atom_id res chain seq x y z
N MET A 1 11.58 -33.02 -87.16
CA MET A 1 12.29 -31.94 -87.89
C MET A 1 13.31 -31.35 -86.93
N VAL A 2 14.60 -31.59 -87.23
CA VAL A 2 15.77 -30.78 -86.82
C VAL A 2 16.23 -30.79 -85.34
N ILE A 3 17.29 -31.59 -85.14
CA ILE A 3 18.57 -31.33 -84.45
C ILE A 3 18.65 -31.39 -82.90
N THR A 4 19.36 -32.44 -82.48
CA THR A 4 20.12 -32.71 -81.25
C THR A 4 21.13 -31.62 -80.86
N TRP A 5 21.39 -31.42 -79.57
CA TRP A 5 22.74 -31.36 -78.99
C TRP A 5 22.71 -31.77 -77.50
N HIS A 6 23.37 -32.89 -77.20
CA HIS A 6 23.80 -33.29 -75.86
C HIS A 6 24.95 -32.39 -75.40
N ARG A 7 24.95 -32.00 -74.12
CA ARG A 7 26.19 -31.98 -73.32
C ARG A 7 25.88 -32.20 -71.85
N GLU A 8 26.43 -33.31 -71.35
CA GLU A 8 26.47 -33.72 -69.97
C GLU A 8 27.25 -32.70 -69.13
N TRP A 9 26.72 -32.42 -67.94
CA TRP A 9 27.54 -32.13 -66.77
C TRP A 9 27.03 -33.04 -65.64
N GLU A 10 27.74 -34.14 -65.43
CA GLU A 10 27.64 -34.91 -64.20
C GLU A 10 28.12 -34.03 -63.05
N PHE A 11 27.20 -33.65 -62.16
CA PHE A 11 27.55 -33.27 -60.80
C PHE A 11 26.88 -34.24 -59.83
N SER A 12 27.72 -35.12 -59.27
CA SER A 12 27.57 -35.87 -58.01
C SER A 12 26.24 -35.65 -57.26
N SER A 13 25.38 -36.67 -57.31
CA SER A 13 24.12 -36.75 -56.56
C SER A 13 24.29 -36.99 -55.05
N GLY A 14 25.50 -36.83 -54.51
CA GLY A 14 25.81 -37.06 -53.08
C GLY A 14 25.72 -35.81 -52.21
N THR A 15 26.07 -34.63 -52.73
CA THR A 15 26.27 -33.44 -51.87
C THR A 15 25.01 -32.58 -51.70
N VAL A 16 24.10 -32.61 -52.68
CA VAL A 16 22.87 -31.78 -52.65
C VAL A 16 21.77 -32.38 -51.76
N LYS A 17 21.74 -33.72 -51.61
CA LYS A 17 20.81 -34.39 -50.69
C LYS A 17 21.20 -34.21 -49.21
N ILE A 18 22.48 -34.02 -48.91
CA ILE A 18 22.95 -33.77 -47.53
C ILE A 18 22.60 -32.32 -47.11
N PHE A 19 22.67 -31.35 -48.02
CA PHE A 19 22.32 -29.95 -47.72
C PHE A 19 20.82 -29.74 -47.48
N PHE A 20 19.93 -30.37 -48.25
CA PHE A 20 18.48 -30.25 -48.01
C PHE A 20 17.98 -31.03 -46.78
N THR A 21 18.62 -32.15 -46.45
CA THR A 21 18.29 -32.90 -45.23
C THR A 21 18.81 -32.18 -43.99
N LEU A 22 19.97 -31.52 -44.05
CA LEU A 22 20.48 -30.68 -42.96
C LEU A 22 19.65 -29.41 -42.74
N ILE A 23 19.07 -28.82 -43.78
CA ILE A 23 18.18 -27.65 -43.63
C ILE A 23 16.83 -28.06 -43.06
N GLN A 24 16.29 -29.23 -43.38
CA GLN A 24 15.07 -29.73 -42.72
C GLN A 24 15.30 -30.25 -41.30
N PHE A 25 16.48 -30.81 -40.99
CA PHE A 25 16.84 -31.16 -39.61
C PHE A 25 17.24 -29.94 -38.75
N SER A 26 17.82 -28.89 -39.33
CA SER A 26 18.08 -27.64 -38.61
C SER A 26 16.82 -26.78 -38.42
N SER A 27 15.84 -26.90 -39.32
CA SER A 27 14.51 -26.29 -39.15
C SER A 27 13.65 -27.01 -38.10
N PHE A 28 14.00 -28.25 -37.73
CA PHE A 28 13.30 -29.02 -36.69
C PHE A 28 13.91 -28.86 -35.28
N PHE A 29 15.16 -28.37 -35.18
CA PHE A 29 15.85 -28.17 -33.90
C PHE A 29 16.07 -26.69 -33.52
N ILE A 30 15.56 -25.74 -34.31
CA ILE A 30 15.41 -24.33 -33.88
C ILE A 30 13.91 -24.03 -33.76
N LYS A 31 13.18 -24.87 -33.02
CA LYS A 31 12.26 -24.26 -32.05
C LYS A 31 13.17 -23.79 -30.92
N LEU A 32 13.61 -22.53 -31.00
CA LEU A 32 13.80 -21.76 -29.79
C LEU A 32 12.49 -21.97 -29.03
N SER A 33 12.52 -22.83 -28.01
CA SER A 33 11.50 -22.82 -26.99
C SER A 33 11.62 -21.42 -26.41
N ALA A 34 10.85 -20.47 -26.93
CA ALA A 34 10.58 -19.26 -26.20
C ALA A 34 9.98 -19.76 -24.89
N GLU A 35 10.81 -19.71 -23.85
CA GLU A 35 10.41 -20.12 -22.51
C GLU A 35 9.13 -19.35 -22.21
N GLN A 36 8.05 -20.08 -21.91
CA GLN A 36 6.78 -19.43 -21.61
C GLN A 36 7.02 -18.54 -20.38
N PRO A 37 6.58 -17.27 -20.40
CA PRO A 37 6.82 -16.40 -19.28
C PRO A 37 6.14 -16.98 -18.02
N GLY A 38 6.86 -16.90 -16.90
CA GLY A 38 6.35 -17.26 -15.60
C GLY A 38 5.30 -16.26 -15.12
N HIS A 39 4.47 -16.68 -14.18
CA HIS A 39 3.44 -15.85 -13.58
C HIS A 39 3.47 -15.97 -12.05
N PHE A 40 3.25 -14.87 -11.35
CA PHE A 40 3.06 -14.88 -9.90
C PHE A 40 2.01 -13.87 -9.47
N TRP A 41 1.23 -14.22 -8.46
CA TRP A 41 0.34 -13.27 -7.81
C TRP A 41 1.08 -12.49 -6.73
N GLN A 42 0.74 -11.21 -6.59
CA GLN A 42 0.97 -10.44 -5.38
C GLN A 42 -0.37 -10.16 -4.69
N LEU A 43 -0.44 -10.51 -3.41
CA LEU A 43 -1.56 -10.24 -2.51
C LEU A 43 -1.04 -9.40 -1.33
N THR A 44 -1.72 -8.33 -0.94
CA THR A 44 -1.18 -7.41 0.07
C THR A 44 -2.28 -6.67 0.83
N ASP A 45 -1.97 -6.23 2.04
CA ASP A 45 -2.75 -5.29 2.83
C ASP A 45 -4.22 -5.75 2.93
N LEU A 46 -4.38 -6.92 3.55
CA LEU A 46 -5.69 -7.56 3.72
C LEU A 46 -6.50 -6.87 4.81
N HIS A 47 -5.84 -6.51 5.91
CA HIS A 47 -6.43 -5.92 7.12
C HIS A 47 -7.77 -6.55 7.48
N TRP A 48 -7.72 -7.81 7.92
CA TRP A 48 -8.92 -8.52 8.31
C TRP A 48 -9.51 -7.95 9.60
N ASP A 49 -10.65 -7.28 9.50
CA ASP A 49 -11.41 -6.87 10.65
C ASP A 49 -12.34 -8.00 11.15
N GLN A 50 -11.90 -8.68 12.21
CA GLN A 50 -12.65 -9.77 12.85
C GLN A 50 -13.94 -9.30 13.55
N ARG A 51 -14.11 -7.98 13.74
CA ARG A 51 -15.28 -7.35 14.39
C ARG A 51 -16.20 -6.64 13.40
N TYR A 52 -15.88 -6.69 12.11
CA TYR A 52 -16.71 -6.11 11.07
C TYR A 52 -18.15 -6.63 11.15
N SER A 53 -19.10 -5.71 11.02
CA SER A 53 -20.52 -6.01 10.91
C SER A 53 -21.12 -5.20 9.77
N THR A 54 -21.99 -5.84 8.98
CA THR A 54 -22.81 -5.15 7.95
C THR A 54 -23.71 -4.07 8.53
N ASP A 55 -24.01 -4.19 9.84
CA ASP A 55 -24.83 -3.23 10.58
C ASP A 55 -24.00 -2.24 11.42
N GLY A 56 -22.68 -2.32 11.33
CA GLY A 56 -21.76 -1.55 12.15
C GLY A 56 -21.66 -0.08 11.77
N ASP A 57 -21.07 0.72 12.65
CA ASP A 57 -20.91 2.16 12.45
C ASP A 57 -19.70 2.47 11.54
N PRO A 58 -19.89 3.13 10.38
CA PRO A 58 -18.80 3.62 9.54
C PRO A 58 -17.76 4.47 10.30
N GLY A 59 -18.19 5.21 11.34
CA GLY A 59 -17.32 6.03 12.18
C GLY A 59 -16.48 5.24 13.18
N SER A 60 -16.74 3.93 13.34
CA SER A 60 -16.07 3.03 14.27
C SER A 60 -15.62 1.74 13.57
N MET A 61 -15.00 1.86 12.39
CA MET A 61 -14.47 0.73 11.60
C MET A 61 -15.52 -0.35 11.28
N CYS A 62 -16.79 0.04 11.15
CA CYS A 62 -17.91 -0.88 10.91
C CYS A 62 -18.09 -1.91 12.03
N HIS A 63 -17.69 -1.58 13.26
CA HIS A 63 -17.97 -2.43 14.41
C HIS A 63 -19.41 -2.20 14.86
N ALA A 64 -20.09 -3.27 15.25
CA ALA A 64 -21.40 -3.15 15.88
C ALA A 64 -21.25 -2.66 17.34
N ASN A 65 -22.05 -1.67 17.72
CA ASN A 65 -22.28 -1.29 19.12
C ASN A 65 -23.76 -1.48 19.49
N GLU A 66 -24.08 -1.58 20.79
CA GLU A 66 -25.46 -1.86 21.25
C GLU A 66 -26.46 -0.78 20.82
N GLU A 67 -26.03 0.47 20.70
CA GLU A 67 -26.86 1.58 20.21
C GLU A 67 -27.19 1.45 18.71
N HIS A 68 -26.21 1.06 17.89
CA HIS A 68 -26.37 0.82 16.45
C HIS A 68 -27.23 -0.41 16.15
N LYS A 69 -27.13 -1.48 16.96
CA LYS A 69 -28.02 -2.65 16.82
C LYS A 69 -29.50 -2.30 17.08
N LEU A 70 -29.76 -1.40 18.03
CA LEU A 70 -31.11 -0.90 18.31
C LEU A 70 -31.61 0.06 17.23
N LEU A 71 -30.72 0.85 16.63
CA LEU A 71 -31.05 1.75 15.51
C LEU A 71 -31.30 1.00 14.20
N SER A 72 -30.50 -0.02 13.87
CA SER A 72 -30.67 -0.84 12.64
C SER A 72 -31.98 -1.63 12.66
N SER A 73 -32.36 -2.17 13.83
CA SER A 73 -33.62 -2.88 14.02
C SER A 73 -34.86 -1.98 14.03
N ALA A 74 -34.71 -0.67 14.28
CA ALA A 74 -35.82 0.30 14.35
C ALA A 74 -36.06 1.10 13.05
N LYS A 75 -35.13 1.08 12.08
CA LYS A 75 -35.13 1.99 10.92
C LYS A 75 -34.94 1.30 9.56
N SER A 76 -35.68 0.23 9.30
CA SER A 76 -35.69 -0.39 7.95
C SER A 76 -36.27 0.53 6.85
N ASP A 77 -36.83 1.69 7.19
CA ASP A 77 -37.51 2.63 6.28
C ASP A 77 -36.91 4.06 6.25
N SER A 78 -35.79 4.33 6.94
CA SER A 78 -35.17 5.68 6.89
C SER A 78 -34.07 5.77 5.84
N SER A 79 -34.12 6.78 4.98
CA SER A 79 -33.13 7.09 3.94
C SER A 79 -31.70 7.41 4.42
N ASP A 80 -31.49 7.49 5.75
CA ASP A 80 -30.24 7.96 6.35
C ASP A 80 -29.32 6.83 6.86
N TYR A 81 -29.76 5.57 6.81
CA TYR A 81 -28.93 4.43 7.22
C TYR A 81 -28.12 3.86 6.05
N ILE A 82 -26.80 3.94 6.14
CA ILE A 82 -25.88 3.33 5.17
C ILE A 82 -25.36 2.03 5.80
N SER A 83 -25.85 0.88 5.32
CA SER A 83 -25.27 -0.42 5.68
C SER A 83 -23.86 -0.53 5.11
N ALA A 84 -22.95 -1.10 5.90
CA ALA A 84 -21.54 -1.26 5.54
C ALA A 84 -21.33 -2.26 4.37
N GLY A 85 -22.33 -3.06 4.01
CA GLY A 85 -22.29 -4.02 2.91
C GLY A 85 -21.55 -5.32 3.25
N GLN A 86 -21.82 -6.41 2.55
CA GLN A 86 -21.21 -7.71 2.85
C GLN A 86 -19.68 -7.73 2.60
N TYR A 87 -19.24 -7.02 1.56
CA TYR A 87 -17.84 -7.04 1.10
C TYR A 87 -17.03 -5.82 1.57
N GLY A 88 -17.53 -5.05 2.54
CA GLY A 88 -16.81 -3.90 3.08
C GLY A 88 -17.31 -2.54 2.57
N MET A 89 -16.70 -1.49 3.12
CA MET A 89 -16.95 -0.09 2.80
C MET A 89 -15.64 0.69 2.90
N TYR A 90 -15.45 1.75 2.11
CA TYR A 90 -14.21 2.53 2.05
C TYR A 90 -13.73 3.14 3.39
N SER A 91 -14.61 3.28 4.39
CA SER A 91 -14.25 3.78 5.73
C SER A 91 -13.91 2.68 6.72
N CYS A 92 -13.85 1.41 6.30
CA CYS A 92 -13.65 0.27 7.18
C CYS A 92 -12.68 -0.74 6.57
N ASP A 93 -11.98 -1.47 7.44
CA ASP A 93 -11.15 -2.58 7.03
C ASP A 93 -11.95 -3.80 6.56
N ALA A 94 -11.27 -4.77 5.94
CA ALA A 94 -11.92 -5.82 5.18
C ALA A 94 -12.66 -6.83 6.09
N PRO A 95 -13.93 -7.17 5.80
CA PRO A 95 -14.54 -8.37 6.35
C PRO A 95 -13.88 -9.63 5.80
N TRP A 96 -14.04 -10.75 6.51
CA TRP A 96 -13.57 -12.06 6.04
C TRP A 96 -14.13 -12.44 4.66
N ASP A 97 -15.40 -12.09 4.40
CA ASP A 97 -16.08 -12.35 3.13
C ASP A 97 -15.33 -11.72 1.94
N LEU A 98 -14.73 -10.54 2.11
CA LEU A 98 -13.91 -9.91 1.07
C LEU A 98 -12.59 -10.67 0.89
N ILE A 99 -11.93 -11.09 1.97
CA ILE A 99 -10.65 -11.81 1.90
C ILE A 99 -10.82 -13.18 1.24
N GLU A 100 -11.83 -13.95 1.62
CA GLU A 100 -12.12 -15.23 0.98
C GLU A 100 -12.50 -15.04 -0.50
N PHE A 101 -13.30 -14.00 -0.79
CA PHE A 101 -13.66 -13.65 -2.17
C PHE A 101 -12.45 -13.22 -3.01
N SER A 102 -11.50 -12.49 -2.44
CA SER A 102 -10.22 -12.13 -3.07
C SER A 102 -9.41 -13.36 -3.46
N ILE A 103 -9.19 -14.29 -2.51
CA ILE A 103 -8.40 -15.49 -2.75
C ILE A 103 -9.06 -16.40 -3.80
N ARG A 104 -10.40 -16.51 -3.76
CA ARG A 104 -11.15 -17.22 -4.80
C ARG A 104 -11.02 -16.52 -6.16
N GLY A 105 -11.10 -15.19 -6.20
CA GLY A 105 -10.91 -14.39 -7.41
C GLY A 105 -9.54 -14.60 -8.06
N MET A 106 -8.47 -14.73 -7.25
CA MET A 106 -7.14 -15.09 -7.76
C MET A 106 -7.18 -16.45 -8.47
N ALA A 107 -7.80 -17.46 -7.85
CA ALA A 107 -7.85 -18.82 -8.38
C ALA A 107 -8.71 -18.92 -9.66
N GLU A 108 -9.81 -18.16 -9.72
CA GLU A 108 -10.68 -18.07 -10.90
C GLU A 108 -9.98 -17.42 -12.10
N ASN A 109 -9.11 -16.43 -11.87
CA ASN A 109 -8.39 -15.72 -12.94
C ASN A 109 -7.06 -16.38 -13.35
N SER A 110 -6.36 -17.03 -12.41
CA SER A 110 -5.16 -17.82 -12.71
C SER A 110 -4.87 -18.84 -11.60
N ALA A 111 -5.23 -20.10 -11.85
CA ALA A 111 -5.17 -21.19 -10.88
C ALA A 111 -3.79 -21.82 -10.69
N ALA A 112 -2.82 -21.56 -11.57
CA ALA A 112 -1.50 -22.21 -11.56
C ALA A 112 -0.33 -21.22 -11.74
N PRO A 113 -0.21 -20.19 -10.88
CA PRO A 113 0.99 -19.36 -10.85
C PRO A 113 2.21 -20.18 -10.38
N ASN A 114 3.42 -19.74 -10.74
CA ASN A 114 4.67 -20.35 -10.27
C ASN A 114 4.82 -20.21 -8.75
N PHE A 115 4.41 -19.07 -8.20
CA PHE A 115 4.40 -18.78 -6.77
C PHE A 115 3.42 -17.63 -6.47
N ILE A 116 3.14 -17.41 -5.19
CA ILE A 116 2.35 -16.28 -4.68
C ILE A 116 3.21 -15.54 -3.66
N ILE A 117 3.33 -14.22 -3.81
CA ILE A 117 3.93 -13.35 -2.81
C ILE A 117 2.81 -12.67 -2.03
N TRP A 118 2.82 -12.83 -0.71
CA TRP A 118 1.86 -12.20 0.18
C TRP A 118 2.59 -11.16 1.05
N THR A 119 2.45 -9.88 0.69
CA THR A 119 3.25 -8.79 1.27
C THR A 119 2.71 -8.22 2.59
N GLY A 120 2.03 -9.03 3.40
CA GLY A 120 1.71 -8.70 4.81
C GLY A 120 0.49 -7.80 5.03
N ASP A 121 0.38 -7.33 6.27
CA ASP A 121 -0.66 -6.45 6.82
C ASP A 121 -2.06 -7.08 6.89
N ASN A 122 -2.27 -7.85 7.97
CA ASN A 122 -3.42 -8.74 8.10
C ASN A 122 -4.39 -8.36 9.20
N THR A 123 -4.06 -7.40 10.05
CA THR A 123 -4.90 -6.96 11.18
C THR A 123 -5.46 -5.57 10.93
N PRO A 124 -6.60 -5.19 11.54
CA PRO A 124 -7.30 -3.95 11.21
C PRO A 124 -6.71 -2.74 11.94
N HIS A 125 -6.96 -1.55 11.41
CA HIS A 125 -6.55 -0.26 11.96
C HIS A 125 -7.45 0.16 13.13
N VAL A 126 -7.37 -0.57 14.25
CA VAL A 126 -8.19 -0.35 15.44
C VAL A 126 -7.31 -0.13 16.68
N LYS A 127 -7.74 0.76 17.58
CA LYS A 127 -7.00 1.08 18.82
C LYS A 127 -7.69 0.65 20.11
N ASP A 128 -9.00 0.39 20.06
CA ASP A 128 -9.80 0.04 21.24
C ASP A 128 -10.74 -1.16 20.99
N PRO A 129 -10.32 -2.39 21.36
CA PRO A 129 -8.94 -2.75 21.70
C PRO A 129 -8.08 -2.85 20.43
N SER A 130 -6.78 -2.55 20.55
CA SER A 130 -5.80 -2.84 19.49
C SER A 130 -5.67 -4.35 19.25
N PRO A 131 -5.37 -4.81 18.02
CA PRO A 131 -5.15 -6.23 17.75
C PRO A 131 -4.00 -6.77 18.60
N ASP A 132 -4.24 -7.84 19.35
CA ASP A 132 -3.21 -8.54 20.13
C ASP A 132 -2.64 -9.74 19.35
N TRP A 133 -1.70 -10.46 19.96
CA TRP A 133 -1.11 -11.67 19.37
C TRP A 133 -2.12 -12.75 18.99
N SER A 134 -3.26 -12.85 19.69
CA SER A 134 -4.31 -13.81 19.35
C SER A 134 -4.96 -13.44 18.02
N VAL A 135 -5.29 -12.16 17.83
CA VAL A 135 -5.83 -11.63 16.57
C VAL A 135 -4.80 -11.79 15.45
N ILE A 136 -3.55 -11.38 15.67
CA ILE A 136 -2.47 -11.48 14.67
C ILE A 136 -2.27 -12.92 14.21
N PHE A 137 -1.95 -13.85 15.12
CA PHE A 137 -1.66 -15.22 14.72
C PHE A 137 -2.87 -15.95 14.17
N SER A 138 -4.09 -15.63 14.62
CA SER A 138 -5.30 -16.18 14.00
C SER A 138 -5.49 -15.66 12.58
N SER A 139 -5.25 -14.37 12.30
CA SER A 139 -5.28 -13.83 10.94
C SER A 139 -4.25 -14.51 10.04
N LEU A 140 -3.00 -14.64 10.50
CA LEU A 140 -1.94 -15.31 9.73
C LEU A 140 -2.29 -16.76 9.36
N ARG A 141 -2.80 -17.53 10.32
CA ARG A 141 -3.22 -18.92 10.09
C ARG A 141 -4.42 -19.02 9.15
N ASN A 142 -5.43 -18.18 9.31
CA ASN A 142 -6.64 -18.25 8.49
C ASN A 142 -6.35 -17.87 7.03
N VAL A 143 -5.59 -16.79 6.82
CA VAL A 143 -5.21 -16.34 5.47
C VAL A 143 -4.33 -17.39 4.78
N SER A 144 -3.24 -17.83 5.43
CA SER A 144 -2.32 -18.80 4.83
C SER A 144 -3.02 -20.12 4.49
N ASN A 145 -3.87 -20.65 5.37
CA ASN A 145 -4.64 -21.86 5.09
C ASN A 145 -5.65 -21.68 3.95
N THR A 146 -6.29 -20.52 3.86
CA THR A 146 -7.25 -20.23 2.79
C THR A 146 -6.54 -20.12 1.44
N ILE A 147 -5.36 -19.48 1.38
CA ILE A 147 -4.54 -19.44 0.18
C ILE A 147 -4.11 -20.86 -0.23
N ARG A 148 -3.52 -21.65 0.68
CA ARG A 148 -3.09 -23.03 0.37
C ARG A 148 -4.22 -23.95 -0.06
N LYS A 149 -5.42 -23.77 0.50
CA LYS A 149 -6.60 -24.55 0.09
C LYS A 149 -6.98 -24.29 -1.36
N ASN A 150 -6.87 -23.03 -1.82
CA ASN A 150 -7.17 -22.65 -3.20
C ASN A 150 -5.98 -22.90 -4.16
N PHE A 151 -4.75 -22.92 -3.62
CA PHE A 151 -3.50 -23.11 -4.38
C PHE A 151 -2.61 -24.21 -3.77
N PRO A 152 -3.06 -25.48 -3.76
CA PRO A 152 -2.39 -26.55 -3.01
C PRO A 152 -1.00 -26.94 -3.52
N ASN A 153 -0.69 -26.60 -4.78
CA ASN A 153 0.58 -26.95 -5.45
C ASN A 153 1.46 -25.73 -5.72
N THR A 154 1.16 -24.58 -5.11
CA THR A 154 1.86 -23.31 -5.37
C THR A 154 2.63 -22.88 -4.13
N THR A 155 3.89 -22.48 -4.32
CA THR A 155 4.69 -21.91 -3.25
C THR A 155 4.11 -20.57 -2.80
N LEU A 156 3.75 -20.48 -1.52
CA LEU A 156 3.32 -19.25 -0.87
C LEU A 156 4.51 -18.62 -0.12
N ILE A 157 4.84 -17.37 -0.47
CA ILE A 157 5.96 -16.61 0.07
C ILE A 157 5.41 -15.48 0.94
N PRO A 158 5.35 -15.65 2.28
CA PRO A 158 4.84 -14.62 3.18
C PRO A 158 5.88 -13.54 3.51
N VAL A 159 5.43 -12.30 3.68
CA VAL A 159 6.21 -11.17 4.17
C VAL A 159 5.44 -10.54 5.32
N LEU A 160 6.15 -10.09 6.36
CA LEU A 160 5.56 -9.39 7.50
C LEU A 160 5.24 -7.94 7.14
N GLY A 161 4.03 -7.49 7.47
CA GLY A 161 3.66 -6.08 7.44
C GLY A 161 3.76 -5.39 8.81
N ASN A 162 3.63 -4.07 8.84
CA ASN A 162 3.81 -3.29 10.06
C ASN A 162 2.66 -3.48 11.07
N HIS A 163 1.49 -3.93 10.61
CA HIS A 163 0.35 -4.32 11.43
C HIS A 163 0.36 -5.81 11.84
N ASP A 164 1.34 -6.60 11.39
CA ASP A 164 1.48 -8.01 11.78
C ASP A 164 2.21 -8.20 13.13
N VAL A 165 2.23 -7.18 14.00
CA VAL A 165 2.92 -7.19 15.29
C VAL A 165 2.08 -6.52 16.38
N PHE A 166 2.29 -6.94 17.63
CA PHE A 166 1.72 -6.28 18.80
C PHE A 166 2.82 -5.81 19.77
N PRO A 167 2.84 -4.50 20.15
CA PRO A 167 2.06 -3.41 19.57
C PRO A 167 2.40 -3.14 18.09
N GLU A 168 1.50 -2.51 17.34
CA GLU A 168 1.71 -2.17 15.91
C GLU A 168 3.03 -1.41 15.69
N ASP A 169 3.66 -1.62 14.52
CA ASP A 169 4.96 -1.07 14.10
C ASP A 169 6.21 -1.54 14.88
N LEU A 170 6.08 -2.06 16.10
CA LEU A 170 7.21 -2.26 17.02
C LEU A 170 7.92 -3.60 16.80
N TYR A 171 8.74 -3.68 15.75
CA TYR A 171 9.60 -4.83 15.48
C TYR A 171 10.97 -4.72 16.17
N PRO A 172 11.32 -5.64 17.09
CA PRO A 172 12.62 -5.65 17.75
C PRO A 172 13.74 -6.17 16.84
N ALA A 173 14.95 -5.65 17.02
CA ALA A 173 16.15 -6.29 16.51
C ALA A 173 16.63 -7.42 17.45
N GLU A 174 17.25 -8.46 16.89
CA GLU A 174 17.92 -9.53 17.64
C GLU A 174 17.04 -10.26 18.67
N ALA A 175 15.77 -10.53 18.31
CA ALA A 175 14.79 -11.17 19.19
C ALA A 175 14.32 -12.52 18.62
N GLU A 176 15.17 -13.54 18.70
CA GLU A 176 14.93 -14.82 18.04
C GLU A 176 13.60 -15.49 18.45
N ALA A 177 13.26 -15.49 19.74
CA ALA A 177 12.00 -16.05 20.23
C ALA A 177 10.77 -15.31 19.68
N PHE A 178 10.87 -13.99 19.47
CA PHE A 178 9.79 -13.17 18.90
C PHE A 178 9.49 -13.60 17.47
N TYR A 179 10.51 -13.74 16.62
CA TYR A 179 10.31 -14.17 15.23
C TYR A 179 9.92 -15.64 15.11
N HIS A 180 10.43 -16.51 15.99
CA HIS A 180 10.02 -17.91 16.03
C HIS A 180 8.52 -18.10 16.34
N ALA A 181 7.90 -17.17 17.07
CA ALA A 181 6.46 -17.24 17.34
C ALA A 181 5.61 -17.21 16.05
N TYR A 182 6.03 -16.50 14.99
CA TYR A 182 5.34 -16.54 13.70
C TYR A 182 5.45 -17.92 13.02
N LEU A 183 6.58 -18.61 13.21
CA LEU A 183 6.76 -19.97 12.70
C LEU A 183 5.86 -20.95 13.44
N THR A 184 5.81 -20.87 14.77
CA THR A 184 5.11 -21.87 15.60
C THR A 184 3.64 -21.54 15.82
N GLU A 185 3.32 -20.30 16.17
CA GLU A 185 1.96 -19.83 16.45
C GLU A 185 1.29 -19.32 15.18
N GLY A 186 1.99 -18.55 14.35
CA GLY A 186 1.48 -18.09 13.04
C GLY A 186 1.35 -19.19 11.99
N GLY A 187 1.96 -20.37 12.22
CA GLY A 187 1.90 -21.53 11.31
C GLY A 187 2.81 -21.44 10.09
N TRP A 188 3.75 -20.48 10.06
CA TRP A 188 4.63 -20.29 8.91
C TRP A 188 5.74 -21.34 8.80
N ASN A 189 5.94 -22.18 9.82
CA ASN A 189 6.79 -23.37 9.72
C ASN A 189 6.32 -24.37 8.65
N GLU A 190 5.04 -24.34 8.24
CA GLU A 190 4.50 -25.13 7.14
C GLU A 190 4.74 -24.50 5.76
N LEU A 191 5.08 -23.21 5.71
CA LEU A 191 5.28 -22.44 4.47
C LEU A 191 6.77 -22.36 4.09
N LEU A 192 7.64 -22.28 5.10
CA LEU A 192 9.06 -22.04 4.92
C LEU A 192 9.87 -23.33 5.07
N ASP A 193 10.88 -23.53 4.22
CA ASP A 193 11.85 -24.62 4.42
C ASP A 193 12.77 -24.35 5.63
N LYS A 194 13.61 -25.32 5.99
CA LYS A 194 14.48 -25.20 7.18
C LYS A 194 15.50 -24.05 7.09
N GLN A 195 16.04 -23.78 5.90
CA GLN A 195 17.01 -22.72 5.70
C GLN A 195 16.34 -21.34 5.81
N ALA A 196 15.15 -21.20 5.24
CA ALA A 196 14.32 -20.02 5.38
C ALA A 196 13.89 -19.80 6.84
N GLN A 197 13.48 -20.87 7.56
CA GLN A 197 13.14 -20.81 8.98
C GLN A 197 14.30 -20.28 9.84
N GLU A 198 15.54 -20.72 9.58
CA GLU A 198 16.73 -20.27 10.35
C GLU A 198 17.04 -18.78 10.19
N SER A 199 16.91 -18.24 8.97
CA SER A 199 17.12 -16.80 8.73
C SER A 199 15.94 -15.97 9.21
N PHE A 200 14.72 -16.43 8.93
CA PHE A 200 13.48 -15.81 9.39
C PHE A 200 13.43 -15.74 10.92
N GLY A 201 13.80 -16.82 11.60
CA GLY A 201 13.81 -16.89 13.07
C GLY A 201 14.72 -15.86 13.73
N LYS A 202 15.71 -15.29 13.01
CA LYS A 202 16.57 -14.23 13.55
C LYS A 202 15.87 -12.88 13.57
N CYS A 203 15.36 -12.44 12.41
CA CYS A 203 14.80 -11.09 12.23
C CYS A 203 13.71 -10.95 11.15
N GLY A 204 13.01 -12.03 10.81
CA GLY A 204 11.86 -12.01 9.90
C GLY A 204 12.20 -11.91 8.40
N PHE A 205 13.48 -11.83 8.04
CA PHE A 205 13.95 -11.85 6.65
C PHE A 205 14.51 -13.22 6.26
N TYR A 206 14.40 -13.56 4.98
CA TYR A 206 14.88 -14.84 4.46
C TYR A 206 14.96 -14.81 2.93
N SER A 207 15.45 -15.88 2.33
CA SER A 207 15.48 -16.03 0.88
C SER A 207 15.18 -17.47 0.47
N LEU A 208 14.65 -17.65 -0.73
CA LEU A 208 14.45 -18.94 -1.36
C LEU A 208 14.70 -18.87 -2.86
N ASN A 209 15.04 -19.99 -3.48
CA ASN A 209 15.11 -20.10 -4.93
C ASN A 209 13.78 -20.63 -5.45
N VAL A 210 13.11 -19.87 -6.34
CA VAL A 210 11.88 -20.31 -7.01
C VAL A 210 12.18 -21.03 -8.32
N THR A 211 13.32 -20.71 -8.94
CA THR A 211 13.98 -21.48 -10.00
C THR A 211 15.49 -21.48 -9.75
N PRO A 212 16.31 -22.30 -10.43
CA PRO A 212 17.76 -22.22 -10.31
C PRO A 212 18.34 -20.84 -10.67
N GLU A 213 17.66 -20.10 -11.54
CA GLU A 213 18.07 -18.78 -12.06
C GLU A 213 17.37 -17.60 -11.35
N LEU A 214 16.35 -17.84 -10.51
CA LEU A 214 15.61 -16.79 -9.80
C LEU A 214 15.53 -17.05 -8.30
N LYS A 215 16.16 -16.16 -7.53
CA LYS A 215 16.06 -16.08 -6.08
C LYS A 215 15.04 -15.01 -5.69
N VAL A 216 14.17 -15.32 -4.72
CA VAL A 216 13.34 -14.32 -4.04
C VAL A 216 14.01 -13.98 -2.71
N VAL A 217 14.25 -12.69 -2.49
CA VAL A 217 14.81 -12.15 -1.25
C VAL A 217 13.72 -11.38 -0.53
N ILE A 218 13.37 -11.84 0.67
CA ILE A 218 12.32 -11.27 1.50
C ILE A 218 12.98 -10.42 2.58
N LEU A 219 12.64 -9.14 2.62
CA LEU A 219 13.15 -8.20 3.61
C LEU A 219 12.05 -7.87 4.62
N ASN A 220 12.44 -7.80 5.90
CA ASN A 220 11.64 -7.22 6.96
C ASN A 220 11.92 -5.71 7.01
N THR A 221 11.24 -4.94 6.15
CA THR A 221 11.39 -3.48 6.11
C THR A 221 10.69 -2.76 7.26
N ASN A 222 9.92 -3.49 8.09
CA ASN A 222 9.36 -2.95 9.34
C ASN A 222 10.45 -2.58 10.36
N LEU A 223 11.64 -3.21 10.25
CA LEU A 223 12.83 -2.81 11.01
C LEU A 223 13.31 -1.40 10.64
N TYR A 224 12.92 -0.89 9.47
CA TYR A 224 13.31 0.43 9.00
C TYR A 224 12.23 1.49 9.16
N ASN A 225 11.01 1.07 9.48
CA ASN A 225 9.84 1.94 9.53
C ASN A 225 10.06 3.13 10.48
N GLU A 226 9.69 4.33 10.09
CA GLU A 226 9.87 5.55 10.91
C GLU A 226 9.15 5.43 12.26
N PRO A 227 7.90 4.92 12.34
CA PRO A 227 7.22 4.63 13.61
C PRO A 227 7.95 3.60 14.52
N ASN A 228 8.81 2.74 13.97
CA ASN A 228 9.53 1.75 14.77
C ASN A 228 10.69 2.39 15.56
N ASN A 229 10.38 2.79 16.79
CA ASN A 229 11.35 3.41 17.68
C ASN A 229 12.41 2.44 18.25
N LEU A 230 12.21 1.11 18.14
CA LEU A 230 13.14 0.11 18.68
C LEU A 230 14.44 0.02 17.88
N THR A 231 14.37 0.34 16.59
CA THR A 231 15.48 0.20 15.63
C THR A 231 15.91 1.52 15.00
N ARG A 232 15.21 2.62 15.29
CA ARG A 232 15.47 3.97 14.74
C ARG A 232 16.93 4.44 14.82
N ASN A 233 17.63 4.10 15.89
CA ASN A 233 19.01 4.53 16.14
C ASN A 233 20.06 3.50 15.69
N GLN A 234 19.67 2.45 14.97
CA GLN A 234 20.58 1.41 14.48
C GLN A 234 20.86 1.64 12.99
N ASP A 235 22.13 1.64 12.58
CA ASP A 235 22.48 1.83 11.17
C ASP A 235 22.03 0.65 10.28
N ASP A 236 22.02 -0.56 10.85
CA ASP A 236 21.69 -1.81 10.15
C ASP A 236 21.06 -2.81 11.15
N PRO A 237 19.81 -2.61 11.58
CA PRO A 237 19.16 -3.51 12.52
C PRO A 237 19.18 -4.94 11.97
N CYS A 238 19.63 -5.87 12.83
CA CYS A 238 19.85 -7.28 12.49
C CYS A 238 20.91 -7.57 11.41
N GLY A 239 21.69 -6.57 10.99
CA GLY A 239 22.62 -6.70 9.86
C GLY A 239 21.91 -7.03 8.54
N GLN A 240 20.61 -6.69 8.40
CA GLN A 240 19.80 -7.08 7.25
C GLN A 240 20.31 -6.47 5.94
N LEU A 241 20.75 -5.21 5.91
CA LEU A 241 21.31 -4.60 4.70
C LEU A 241 22.63 -5.24 4.32
N LYS A 242 23.47 -5.59 5.30
CA LYS A 242 24.70 -6.35 5.03
C LYS A 242 24.39 -7.75 4.50
N TRP A 243 23.42 -8.45 5.07
CA TRP A 243 22.99 -9.75 4.59
C TRP A 243 22.40 -9.66 3.17
N PHE A 244 21.60 -8.62 2.90
CA PHE A 244 21.02 -8.37 1.59
C PHE A 244 22.08 -8.12 0.51
N GLU A 245 23.11 -7.32 0.81
CA GLU A 245 24.26 -7.13 -0.07
C GLU A 245 24.92 -8.47 -0.44
N LEU A 246 25.11 -9.38 0.54
CA LEU A 246 25.66 -10.72 0.27
C LEU A 246 24.74 -11.55 -0.64
N GLN A 247 23.42 -11.42 -0.54
CA GLN A 247 22.48 -12.10 -1.47
C GLN A 247 22.63 -11.59 -2.90
N LEU A 248 22.84 -10.27 -3.07
CA LEU A 248 23.04 -9.65 -4.38
C LEU A 248 24.38 -10.02 -4.99
N GLU A 249 25.45 -10.04 -4.19
CA GLU A 249 26.79 -10.51 -4.60
C GLU A 249 26.76 -11.98 -5.03
N GLU A 250 26.09 -12.84 -4.25
CA GLU A 250 25.93 -14.24 -4.59
C GLU A 250 25.19 -14.39 -5.94
N ALA A 251 24.09 -13.67 -6.13
CA ALA A 251 23.33 -13.71 -7.37
C ALA A 251 24.16 -13.25 -8.57
N GLN A 252 24.96 -12.19 -8.40
CA GLN A 252 25.89 -11.72 -9.42
C GLN A 252 26.93 -12.79 -9.78
N SER A 253 27.52 -13.45 -8.78
CA SER A 253 28.52 -14.51 -8.99
C SER A 253 27.93 -15.73 -9.72
N LYS A 254 26.68 -16.07 -9.43
CA LYS A 254 25.95 -17.19 -10.03
C LYS A 254 25.23 -16.84 -11.32
N LYS A 255 25.22 -15.56 -11.72
CA LYS A 255 24.45 -15.03 -12.86
C LYS A 255 22.95 -15.31 -12.74
N SER A 256 22.44 -15.38 -11.51
CA SER A 256 21.01 -15.50 -11.23
C SER A 256 20.40 -14.12 -11.02
N LYS A 257 19.08 -14.03 -11.11
CA LYS A 257 18.30 -12.82 -10.85
C LYS A 257 17.71 -12.84 -9.44
N VAL A 258 17.43 -11.64 -8.92
CA VAL A 258 16.82 -11.43 -7.60
C VAL A 258 15.49 -10.71 -7.75
N LEU A 259 14.40 -11.31 -7.29
CA LEU A 259 13.13 -10.61 -7.03
C LEU A 259 13.13 -10.23 -5.55
N ILE A 260 12.93 -8.94 -5.26
CA ILE A 260 12.87 -8.44 -3.89
C ILE A 260 11.41 -8.30 -3.48
N ALA A 261 11.04 -8.85 -2.33
CA ALA A 261 9.72 -8.69 -1.73
C ALA A 261 9.85 -8.12 -0.32
N ALA A 262 9.07 -7.10 -0.02
CA ALA A 262 9.01 -6.47 1.29
C ALA A 262 7.65 -5.80 1.46
N HIS A 263 7.26 -5.45 2.69
CA HIS A 263 5.99 -4.78 2.90
C HIS A 263 6.08 -3.28 2.58
N ILE A 264 6.86 -2.54 3.38
CA ILE A 264 7.01 -1.09 3.27
C ILE A 264 8.00 -0.74 2.14
N PRO A 265 7.63 0.11 1.17
CA PRO A 265 8.53 0.57 0.12
C PRO A 265 9.53 1.64 0.61
N PRO A 266 10.69 1.80 -0.04
CA PRO A 266 11.60 2.90 0.23
C PRO A 266 11.00 4.25 -0.21
N GLY A 267 11.51 5.34 0.36
CA GLY A 267 11.09 6.70 0.03
C GLY A 267 9.81 7.10 0.77
N TYR A 268 8.83 7.62 0.03
CA TYR A 268 7.72 8.40 0.57
C TYR A 268 6.37 7.87 0.09
N PHE A 269 5.30 8.28 0.78
CA PHE A 269 3.94 8.14 0.28
C PHE A 269 3.70 9.14 -0.84
N GLU A 270 3.06 8.73 -1.93
CA GLU A 270 2.94 9.60 -3.11
C GLU A 270 1.72 10.56 -3.07
N ARG A 271 0.70 10.27 -2.24
CA ARG A 271 -0.49 11.12 -2.14
C ARG A 271 -0.30 12.34 -1.24
N TRP A 272 0.70 12.31 -0.36
CA TRP A 272 1.15 13.44 0.42
C TRP A 272 2.62 13.26 0.79
N ILE A 273 3.40 14.33 0.89
CA ILE A 273 4.79 14.17 1.35
C ILE A 273 4.87 14.37 2.86
N GLY A 274 4.94 13.25 3.58
CA GLY A 274 5.30 13.19 5.00
C GLY A 274 6.78 12.86 5.22
N PRO A 275 7.13 12.36 6.42
CA PRO A 275 8.42 11.69 6.65
C PRO A 275 8.63 10.54 5.66
N PRO A 276 9.89 10.20 5.31
CA PRO A 276 10.16 8.97 4.57
C PRO A 276 9.69 7.77 5.40
N PHE A 277 9.23 6.71 4.74
CA PHE A 277 8.82 5.48 5.40
C PHE A 277 9.97 4.84 6.16
N PHE A 278 11.16 4.80 5.56
CA PHE A 278 12.35 4.28 6.22
C PHE A 278 13.07 5.40 6.95
N ASN A 279 13.74 5.08 8.07
CA ASN A 279 14.67 6.01 8.70
C ASN A 279 15.72 6.45 7.67
N PRO A 280 16.07 7.76 7.58
CA PRO A 280 16.86 8.31 6.47
C PRO A 280 18.15 7.55 6.12
N GLY A 281 18.97 7.18 7.11
CA GLY A 281 20.22 6.46 6.85
C GLY A 281 20.02 5.06 6.27
N GLN A 282 18.98 4.35 6.73
CA GLN A 282 18.61 3.02 6.25
C GLN A 282 18.01 3.11 4.84
N ASN A 283 17.17 4.12 4.59
CA ASN A 283 16.61 4.42 3.28
C ASN A 283 17.69 4.64 2.23
N ASP A 284 18.62 5.56 2.50
CA ASP A 284 19.65 5.93 1.54
C ASP A 284 20.60 4.76 1.27
N ARG A 285 20.96 3.98 2.30
CA ARG A 285 21.77 2.77 2.12
C ARG A 285 21.04 1.69 1.31
N TYR A 286 19.73 1.50 1.54
CA TYR A 286 18.91 0.61 0.72
C TYR A 286 18.94 1.04 -0.76
N VAL A 287 18.62 2.31 -1.04
CA VAL A 287 18.60 2.86 -2.40
C VAL A 287 19.95 2.71 -3.08
N GLN A 288 21.06 2.95 -2.36
CA GLN A 288 22.42 2.77 -2.90
C GLN A 288 22.70 1.31 -3.31
N LEU A 289 22.29 0.32 -2.52
CA LEU A 289 22.43 -1.10 -2.91
C LEU A 289 21.68 -1.39 -4.21
N ILE A 290 20.46 -0.86 -4.36
CA ILE A 290 19.68 -1.02 -5.61
C ILE A 290 20.38 -0.35 -6.80
N GLN A 291 20.98 0.84 -6.59
CA GLN A 291 21.73 1.54 -7.63
C GLN A 291 22.98 0.76 -8.10
N ILE A 292 23.68 0.09 -7.16
CA ILE A 292 24.90 -0.69 -7.42
C ILE A 292 24.56 -2.02 -8.10
N TYR A 293 23.57 -2.76 -7.57
CA TYR A 293 23.28 -4.13 -7.98
C TYR A 293 22.07 -4.27 -8.91
N GLY A 294 21.51 -3.17 -9.44
CA GLY A 294 20.30 -3.22 -10.26
C GLY A 294 20.34 -4.16 -11.47
N ASP A 295 21.51 -4.48 -12.02
CA ASP A 295 21.65 -5.42 -13.14
C ASP A 295 21.29 -6.88 -12.78
N VAL A 296 21.40 -7.26 -11.49
CA VAL A 296 20.98 -8.59 -11.00
C VAL A 296 19.57 -8.60 -10.43
N ILE A 297 18.96 -7.43 -10.22
CA ILE A 297 17.61 -7.31 -9.68
C ILE A 297 16.61 -7.43 -10.83
N LEU A 298 15.72 -8.42 -10.74
CA LEU A 298 14.62 -8.62 -11.68
C LEU A 298 13.56 -7.53 -11.50
N THR A 299 13.10 -7.35 -10.26
CA THR A 299 12.17 -6.30 -9.83
C THR A 299 12.09 -6.25 -8.30
N GLN A 300 11.36 -5.28 -7.77
CA GLN A 300 10.97 -5.19 -6.36
C GLN A 300 9.44 -5.09 -6.26
N VAL A 301 8.82 -5.74 -5.29
CA VAL A 301 7.37 -5.69 -5.04
C VAL A 301 7.07 -5.33 -3.58
N TYR A 302 6.13 -4.40 -3.38
CA TYR A 302 5.74 -3.83 -2.08
C TYR A 302 4.22 -3.64 -1.94
N GLY A 303 3.76 -3.41 -0.71
CA GLY A 303 2.39 -3.05 -0.35
C GLY A 303 2.34 -1.73 0.43
N HIS A 304 1.73 -1.74 1.62
CA HIS A 304 1.72 -0.70 2.67
C HIS A 304 0.95 0.59 2.34
N THR A 305 1.11 1.10 1.12
CA THR A 305 0.51 2.39 0.72
C THR A 305 -0.97 2.27 0.35
N HIS A 306 -1.46 1.03 0.15
CA HIS A 306 -2.79 0.66 -0.34
C HIS A 306 -3.11 1.15 -1.75
N THR A 307 -2.18 1.83 -2.41
CA THR A 307 -2.38 2.48 -3.71
C THR A 307 -1.57 1.81 -4.81
N ASP A 308 -2.02 1.99 -6.05
CA ASP A 308 -1.27 1.54 -7.21
C ASP A 308 -0.17 2.56 -7.56
N SER A 309 1.08 2.14 -7.41
CA SER A 309 2.20 3.01 -7.73
C SER A 309 3.45 2.23 -8.13
N PHE A 310 4.48 2.97 -8.54
CA PHE A 310 5.80 2.42 -8.81
C PHE A 310 6.88 3.41 -8.39
N ARG A 311 8.12 2.93 -8.27
CA ARG A 311 9.31 3.74 -8.02
C ARG A 311 10.39 3.38 -9.03
N ILE A 312 11.10 4.39 -9.52
CA ILE A 312 12.22 4.30 -10.44
C ILE A 312 13.49 4.60 -9.64
N ILE A 313 14.41 3.65 -9.61
CA ILE A 313 15.72 3.85 -8.97
C ILE A 313 16.76 4.01 -10.07
N ALA A 314 17.27 5.23 -10.22
CA ALA A 314 18.36 5.54 -11.14
C ALA A 314 19.70 5.67 -10.43
N ASN A 315 20.78 5.35 -11.12
CA ASN A 315 22.15 5.62 -10.66
C ASN A 315 22.54 7.10 -10.90
N ASN A 316 23.75 7.46 -10.47
CA ASN A 316 24.29 8.82 -10.62
C ASN A 316 24.47 9.28 -12.09
N GLN A 317 24.31 8.38 -13.06
CA GLN A 317 24.36 8.69 -14.50
C GLN A 317 22.95 8.83 -15.11
N SER A 318 21.90 8.93 -14.27
CA SER A 318 20.48 8.96 -14.67
C SER A 318 20.03 7.72 -15.45
N GLN A 319 20.74 6.60 -15.34
CA GLN A 319 20.29 5.32 -15.88
C GLN A 319 19.41 4.63 -14.85
N VAL A 320 18.19 4.24 -15.25
CA VAL A 320 17.30 3.47 -14.38
C VAL A 320 17.83 2.07 -14.23
N LYS A 321 18.13 1.70 -12.99
CA LYS A 321 18.72 0.41 -12.61
C LYS A 321 17.69 -0.59 -12.11
N SER A 322 16.59 -0.12 -11.54
CA SER A 322 15.50 -0.99 -11.09
C SER A 322 14.17 -0.26 -11.03
N VAL A 323 13.09 -1.05 -11.10
CA VAL A 323 11.71 -0.58 -10.92
C VAL A 323 11.11 -1.37 -9.77
N ALA A 324 10.56 -0.64 -8.80
CA ALA A 324 9.76 -1.18 -7.73
C ALA A 324 8.28 -0.97 -8.02
N PHE A 325 7.47 -2.01 -7.87
CA PHE A 325 6.02 -1.93 -7.96
C PHE A 325 5.42 -1.93 -6.57
N VAL A 326 4.51 -0.99 -6.33
CA VAL A 326 3.73 -0.90 -5.10
C VAL A 326 2.30 -1.30 -5.48
N SER A 327 1.80 -2.36 -4.85
CA SER A 327 0.48 -2.91 -5.15
C SER A 327 -0.58 -2.28 -4.26
N PRO A 328 -1.77 -1.99 -4.80
CA PRO A 328 -2.91 -1.59 -3.99
C PRO A 328 -3.42 -2.74 -3.12
N SER A 329 -4.19 -2.39 -2.10
CA SER A 329 -4.66 -3.27 -1.03
C SER A 329 -5.92 -4.08 -1.39
N VAL A 330 -6.14 -5.17 -0.64
CA VAL A 330 -7.47 -5.80 -0.58
C VAL A 330 -8.39 -5.00 0.33
N THR A 331 -7.90 -4.49 1.47
CA THR A 331 -8.74 -3.59 2.28
C THR A 331 -9.15 -2.37 1.46
N PRO A 332 -10.43 -1.96 1.50
CA PRO A 332 -10.84 -0.71 0.86
C PRO A 332 -10.47 0.51 1.69
N TRP A 333 -10.07 0.32 2.95
CA TRP A 333 -9.73 1.39 3.86
C TRP A 333 -8.44 2.09 3.41
N LEU A 334 -8.51 3.41 3.37
CA LEU A 334 -7.34 4.27 3.30
C LEU A 334 -7.76 5.61 3.91
N HIS A 335 -6.95 6.14 4.82
CA HIS A 335 -7.24 7.40 5.52
C HIS A 335 -7.55 8.59 4.58
N THR A 336 -7.09 8.52 3.32
CA THR A 336 -7.44 9.46 2.24
C THR A 336 -8.53 8.90 1.32
N GLY A 337 -9.71 8.59 1.85
CA GLY A 337 -10.91 8.34 1.01
C GLY A 337 -11.04 6.94 0.39
N GLY A 338 -10.19 5.99 0.76
CA GLY A 338 -10.31 4.58 0.34
C GLY A 338 -9.93 4.27 -1.10
N VAL A 339 -9.78 2.98 -1.39
CA VAL A 339 -9.51 2.42 -2.72
C VAL A 339 -10.42 1.22 -2.96
N ASN A 340 -10.63 0.83 -4.22
CA ASN A 340 -11.28 -0.46 -4.48
C ASN A 340 -10.35 -1.62 -4.10
N PRO A 341 -10.88 -2.70 -3.51
CA PRO A 341 -10.12 -3.93 -3.27
C PRO A 341 -9.44 -4.42 -4.55
N SER A 342 -8.22 -4.91 -4.42
CA SER A 342 -7.32 -5.13 -5.55
C SER A 342 -6.52 -6.43 -5.49
N LEU A 343 -6.20 -6.99 -6.65
CA LEU A 343 -5.30 -8.15 -6.83
C LEU A 343 -4.38 -7.92 -8.03
N ARG A 344 -3.12 -8.35 -7.98
CA ARG A 344 -2.18 -8.16 -9.09
C ARG A 344 -1.50 -9.46 -9.52
N LEU A 345 -1.61 -9.78 -10.80
CA LEU A 345 -0.91 -10.91 -11.44
C LEU A 345 0.21 -10.38 -12.31
N TYR A 346 1.44 -10.81 -12.07
CA TYR A 346 2.61 -10.45 -12.87
C TYR A 346 2.95 -11.54 -13.89
N SER A 347 3.53 -11.12 -15.02
CA SER A 347 4.23 -11.98 -15.97
C SER A 347 5.71 -11.62 -16.00
N TYR A 348 6.60 -12.62 -15.99
CA TYR A 348 8.04 -12.41 -15.93
C TYR A 348 8.82 -13.44 -16.76
N ASP A 349 10.06 -13.10 -17.13
CA ASP A 349 11.05 -14.04 -17.65
C ASP A 349 12.44 -13.72 -17.08
N SER A 350 13.51 -14.28 -17.66
CA SER A 350 14.89 -14.06 -17.24
C SER A 350 15.36 -12.60 -17.32
N ASP A 351 14.72 -11.77 -18.17
CA ASP A 351 15.13 -10.40 -18.41
C ASP A 351 14.40 -9.39 -17.51
N GLY A 352 13.23 -9.74 -16.97
CA GLY A 352 12.43 -8.83 -16.15
C GLY A 352 10.93 -9.10 -16.15
N ILE A 353 10.18 -8.14 -15.61
CA ILE A 353 8.71 -8.14 -15.68
C ILE A 353 8.28 -7.77 -17.10
N LYS A 354 7.48 -8.65 -17.69
CA LYS A 354 6.90 -8.47 -19.02
C LYS A 354 5.61 -7.68 -18.96
N ASP A 355 4.77 -7.96 -17.95
CA ASP A 355 3.49 -7.28 -17.77
C ASP A 355 2.93 -7.49 -16.36
N TYR A 356 1.85 -6.80 -16.03
CA TYR A 356 0.93 -7.23 -14.99
C TYR A 356 -0.53 -6.90 -15.34
N TRP A 357 -1.43 -7.67 -14.75
CA TRP A 357 -2.88 -7.43 -14.76
C TRP A 357 -3.31 -6.99 -13.37
N GLN A 358 -3.83 -5.77 -13.30
CA GLN A 358 -4.45 -5.23 -12.09
C GLN A 358 -5.92 -5.57 -12.11
N TYR A 359 -6.37 -6.42 -11.20
CA TYR A 359 -7.77 -6.69 -10.96
C TYR A 359 -8.28 -5.83 -9.81
N TYR A 360 -9.57 -5.50 -9.88
CA TYR A 360 -10.25 -4.78 -8.82
C TYR A 360 -11.67 -5.33 -8.62
N PHE A 361 -12.19 -5.12 -7.42
CA PHE A 361 -13.60 -5.32 -7.12
C PHE A 361 -14.26 -3.96 -6.91
N ASN A 362 -15.24 -3.62 -7.76
CA ASN A 362 -15.95 -2.36 -7.66
C ASN A 362 -16.92 -2.38 -6.46
N LEU A 363 -16.46 -1.84 -5.34
CA LEU A 363 -17.17 -1.88 -4.07
C LEU A 363 -18.48 -1.09 -4.12
N THR A 364 -18.51 0.05 -4.82
CA THR A 364 -19.71 0.90 -4.96
C THR A 364 -20.68 0.39 -6.03
N GLY A 365 -20.16 -0.15 -7.13
CA GLY A 365 -20.95 -0.53 -8.30
C GLY A 365 -21.73 -1.84 -8.15
N MET A 366 -21.16 -2.82 -7.44
CA MET A 366 -21.77 -4.16 -7.31
C MET A 366 -22.41 -4.44 -5.96
N ALA A 367 -22.03 -3.73 -4.88
CA ALA A 367 -22.67 -3.91 -3.58
C ALA A 367 -24.05 -3.25 -3.47
N VAL A 368 -24.42 -2.34 -4.40
CA VAL A 368 -25.57 -1.45 -4.21
C VAL A 368 -26.74 -1.69 -5.18
N LYS A 369 -26.58 -2.37 -6.34
CA LYS A 369 -27.61 -2.23 -7.40
C LYS A 369 -28.11 -3.43 -8.20
N THR A 370 -27.56 -4.65 -8.15
CA THR A 370 -28.11 -5.73 -9.00
C THR A 370 -27.93 -7.12 -8.41
N GLN A 371 -28.89 -8.01 -8.66
CA GLN A 371 -28.85 -9.48 -8.44
C GLN A 371 -27.73 -10.19 -9.25
N ALA A 372 -26.67 -9.49 -9.64
CA ALA A 372 -25.52 -10.06 -10.33
C ALA A 372 -24.55 -10.66 -9.31
N THR A 373 -24.05 -11.86 -9.60
CA THR A 373 -23.01 -12.51 -8.79
C THR A 373 -21.77 -11.60 -8.74
N PRO A 374 -21.19 -11.33 -7.56
CA PRO A 374 -19.99 -10.50 -7.44
C PRO A 374 -18.82 -11.19 -8.16
N GLN A 375 -18.07 -10.43 -8.96
CA GLN A 375 -16.94 -10.91 -9.76
C GLN A 375 -15.77 -9.92 -9.72
N TRP A 376 -14.55 -10.43 -9.69
CA TRP A 376 -13.35 -9.62 -9.92
C TRP A 376 -13.26 -9.20 -11.37
N GLN A 377 -12.86 -7.94 -11.61
CA GLN A 377 -12.77 -7.35 -12.94
C GLN A 377 -11.34 -6.92 -13.23
N LEU A 378 -10.91 -7.03 -14.49
CA LEU A 378 -9.65 -6.44 -14.91
C LEU A 378 -9.82 -4.91 -14.95
N LEU A 379 -9.07 -4.20 -14.10
CA LEU A 379 -8.99 -2.73 -14.16
C LEU A 379 -8.15 -2.32 -15.37
N TYR A 380 -6.94 -2.88 -15.47
CA TYR A 380 -6.07 -2.68 -16.62
C TYR A 380 -4.97 -3.73 -16.72
N GLN A 381 -4.43 -3.87 -17.92
CA GLN A 381 -3.17 -4.54 -18.21
C GLN A 381 -2.12 -3.45 -18.47
N ALA A 382 -0.97 -3.51 -17.78
CA ALA A 382 -0.02 -2.41 -17.74
C ALA A 382 0.52 -2.03 -19.12
N THR A 383 0.98 -3.01 -19.90
CA THR A 383 1.52 -2.74 -21.25
C THR A 383 0.48 -2.13 -22.18
N VAL A 384 -0.78 -2.59 -22.12
CA VAL A 384 -1.88 -2.06 -22.93
C VAL A 384 -2.23 -0.63 -22.52
N ALA A 385 -2.35 -0.39 -21.21
CA ALA A 385 -2.76 0.91 -20.68
C ALA A 385 -1.74 2.02 -20.96
N TYR A 386 -0.45 1.68 -21.02
CA TYR A 386 0.63 2.62 -21.26
C TYR A 386 1.28 2.50 -22.65
N GLY A 387 0.78 1.61 -23.51
CA GLY A 387 1.32 1.41 -24.86
C GLY A 387 2.77 0.90 -24.88
N LEU A 388 3.15 0.08 -23.90
CA LEU A 388 4.51 -0.45 -23.75
C LEU A 388 4.65 -1.86 -24.35
N ARG A 389 5.90 -2.26 -24.59
CA ARG A 389 6.24 -3.63 -24.96
C ARG A 389 6.42 -4.55 -23.75
N ASP A 390 7.03 -4.02 -22.70
CA ASP A 390 7.28 -4.69 -21.42
C ASP A 390 7.45 -3.64 -20.32
N LEU A 391 7.64 -4.09 -19.08
CA LEU A 391 7.87 -3.22 -17.92
C LEU A 391 9.35 -3.10 -17.55
N SER A 392 10.24 -3.16 -18.54
CA SER A 392 11.67 -2.93 -18.34
C SER A 392 11.95 -1.53 -17.79
N PRO A 393 13.08 -1.32 -17.09
CA PRO A 393 13.49 0.00 -16.61
C PRO A 393 13.41 1.13 -17.65
N ALA A 394 13.77 0.86 -18.90
CA ALA A 394 13.73 1.84 -19.98
C ALA A 394 12.30 2.23 -20.39
N ASN A 395 11.36 1.29 -20.40
CA ASN A 395 9.95 1.53 -20.74
C ASN A 395 9.19 2.17 -19.56
N MET A 396 9.48 1.77 -18.33
CA MET A 396 8.91 2.45 -17.15
C MET A 396 9.39 3.90 -17.05
N LEU A 397 10.61 4.17 -17.48
CA LEU A 397 11.15 5.52 -17.61
C LEU A 397 10.44 6.37 -18.68
N SER A 398 9.95 5.76 -19.76
CA SER A 398 9.16 6.49 -20.75
C SER A 398 7.80 6.91 -20.18
N ILE A 399 7.12 6.05 -19.40
CA ILE A 399 5.88 6.44 -18.69
C ILE A 399 6.13 7.68 -17.82
N TYR A 400 7.20 7.67 -17.03
CA TYR A 400 7.53 8.82 -16.18
C TYR A 400 7.72 10.12 -16.98
N ARG A 401 8.38 10.06 -18.15
CA ARG A 401 8.53 11.21 -19.05
C ARG A 401 7.20 11.65 -19.66
N ASP A 402 6.36 10.69 -20.03
CA ASP A 402 5.06 10.96 -20.61
C ASP A 402 4.12 11.59 -19.56
N MET A 403 4.17 11.17 -18.30
CA MET A 403 3.44 11.80 -17.18
C MET A 403 3.84 13.27 -16.96
N LEU A 404 5.11 13.63 -17.22
CA LEU A 404 5.58 15.02 -17.13
C LEU A 404 5.10 15.89 -18.30
N SER A 405 4.81 15.30 -19.46
CA SER A 405 4.60 16.03 -20.72
C SER A 405 3.17 15.98 -21.25
N ASP A 406 2.41 14.92 -20.93
CA ASP A 406 1.02 14.73 -21.30
C ASP A 406 0.16 14.53 -20.04
N PRO A 407 -0.68 15.52 -19.68
CA PRO A 407 -1.60 15.42 -18.55
C PRO A 407 -2.49 14.17 -18.58
N LYS A 408 -2.86 13.67 -19.77
CA LYS A 408 -3.72 12.48 -19.89
C LYS A 408 -3.05 11.21 -19.41
N VAL A 409 -1.72 11.13 -19.53
CA VAL A 409 -0.95 9.98 -19.04
C VAL A 409 -0.91 10.02 -17.51
N PHE A 410 -0.71 11.21 -16.92
CA PHE A 410 -0.80 11.39 -15.48
C PHE A 410 -2.21 11.10 -14.95
N GLU A 411 -3.27 11.62 -15.59
CA GLU A 411 -4.66 11.37 -15.21
C GLU A 411 -4.99 9.88 -15.21
N ARG A 412 -4.50 9.14 -16.23
CA ARG A 412 -4.63 7.68 -16.30
C ARG A 412 -3.89 6.99 -15.14
N TYR A 413 -2.65 7.38 -14.87
CA TYR A 413 -1.90 6.88 -13.72
C TYR A 413 -2.65 7.13 -12.40
N TYR A 414 -3.18 8.34 -12.21
CA TYR A 414 -3.90 8.72 -10.98
C TYR A 414 -5.21 7.95 -10.82
N PHE A 415 -5.93 7.71 -11.92
CA PHE A 415 -7.09 6.81 -11.91
C PHE A 415 -6.71 5.39 -11.46
N PHE A 416 -5.56 4.86 -11.88
CA PHE A 416 -5.09 3.57 -11.40
C PHE A 416 -4.58 3.62 -9.95
N ASN A 417 -3.90 4.69 -9.53
CA ASN A 417 -3.45 4.90 -8.14
C ASN A 417 -4.61 4.82 -7.12
N THR A 418 -5.79 5.26 -7.54
CA THR A 418 -7.04 5.21 -6.76
C THR A 418 -7.86 3.93 -6.99
N VAL A 419 -7.36 3.02 -7.82
CA VAL A 419 -8.05 1.78 -8.24
C VAL A 419 -9.45 2.09 -8.79
N GLY A 420 -9.54 3.17 -9.56
CA GLY A 420 -10.80 3.68 -10.14
C GLY A 420 -11.76 4.34 -9.14
N HIS A 421 -11.39 4.49 -7.86
CA HIS A 421 -12.16 5.22 -6.84
C HIS A 421 -11.59 6.64 -6.64
N VAL A 422 -11.79 7.50 -7.64
CA VAL A 422 -11.33 8.90 -7.58
C VAL A 422 -12.27 9.71 -6.68
N PHE A 423 -11.83 9.99 -5.45
CA PHE A 423 -12.60 10.77 -4.46
C PHE A 423 -12.20 12.26 -4.42
N GLN A 424 -11.05 12.63 -5.00
CA GLN A 424 -10.56 14.00 -5.07
C GLN A 424 -9.78 14.22 -6.39
N ASP A 425 -9.87 15.43 -6.95
CA ASP A 425 -9.06 15.84 -8.10
C ASP A 425 -7.59 16.05 -7.68
N CYS A 426 -6.65 15.63 -8.54
CA CYS A 426 -5.22 15.83 -8.32
C CYS A 426 -4.77 17.19 -8.85
N ASP A 427 -4.56 18.14 -7.94
CA ASP A 427 -4.04 19.47 -8.28
C ASP A 427 -2.53 19.47 -8.58
N ALA A 428 -1.95 20.64 -8.81
CA ALA A 428 -0.53 20.76 -9.13
C ALA A 428 0.41 20.27 -8.01
N ALA A 429 0.01 20.39 -6.74
CA ALA A 429 0.80 19.88 -5.61
C ALA A 429 0.74 18.35 -5.57
N CYS A 430 -0.46 17.78 -5.72
CA CYS A 430 -0.65 16.34 -5.87
C CYS A 430 0.18 15.78 -7.05
N ILE A 431 0.13 16.41 -8.24
CA ILE A 431 0.95 15.97 -9.40
C ILE A 431 2.44 16.00 -9.08
N ARG A 432 2.93 17.10 -8.49
CA ARG A 432 4.35 17.23 -8.09
C ARG A 432 4.76 16.13 -7.13
N ASP A 433 3.96 15.87 -6.11
CA ASP A 433 4.26 14.91 -5.04
C ASP A 433 4.32 13.48 -5.59
N HIS A 434 3.40 13.11 -6.48
CA HIS A 434 3.46 11.85 -7.22
C HIS A 434 4.73 11.74 -8.07
N ILE A 435 5.02 12.75 -8.89
CA ILE A 435 6.21 12.77 -9.76
C ILE A 435 7.50 12.66 -8.95
N CYS A 436 7.64 13.42 -7.87
CA CYS A 436 8.82 13.38 -7.03
C CYS A 436 8.97 12.03 -6.32
N THR A 437 7.88 11.48 -5.81
CA THR A 437 7.90 10.18 -5.11
C THR A 437 8.27 9.03 -6.05
N ILE A 438 7.85 9.07 -7.31
CA ILE A 438 8.22 8.04 -8.29
C ILE A 438 9.75 8.02 -8.53
N SER A 439 10.45 9.16 -8.48
CA SER A 439 11.85 9.24 -8.93
C SER A 439 12.90 9.64 -7.87
N HIS A 440 12.50 10.15 -6.71
CA HIS A 440 13.41 10.71 -5.70
C HIS A 440 13.15 10.10 -4.33
N LEU A 441 13.83 8.98 -4.05
CA LEU A 441 13.60 8.21 -2.83
C LEU A 441 14.48 8.64 -1.66
N MET A 442 15.63 9.26 -1.93
CA MET A 442 16.55 9.75 -0.90
C MET A 442 16.12 11.13 -0.38
N VAL A 443 16.40 11.41 0.89
CA VAL A 443 15.88 12.62 1.57
C VAL A 443 16.29 13.92 0.88
N ASN A 444 17.58 14.04 0.55
CA ASN A 444 18.10 15.26 -0.10
C ASN A 444 17.53 15.45 -1.51
N ASP A 445 17.30 14.34 -2.22
CA ASP A 445 16.79 14.33 -3.58
C ASP A 445 15.31 14.71 -3.62
N MET A 446 14.53 14.17 -2.67
CA MET A 446 13.10 14.49 -2.52
C MET A 446 12.89 15.99 -2.31
N GLN A 447 13.59 16.59 -1.34
CA GLN A 447 13.47 18.02 -1.08
C GLN A 447 13.87 18.86 -2.31
N SER A 448 14.92 18.44 -3.01
CA SER A 448 15.34 19.11 -4.25
C SER A 448 14.27 19.05 -5.34
N CYS A 449 13.53 17.93 -5.43
CA CYS A 449 12.44 17.79 -6.38
C CYS A 449 11.26 18.69 -6.03
N LEU A 450 10.81 18.69 -4.78
CA LEU A 450 9.66 19.50 -4.32
C LEU A 450 9.91 21.01 -4.48
N ASP A 451 11.15 21.44 -4.27
CA ASP A 451 11.57 22.82 -4.48
C ASP A 451 11.63 23.23 -5.98
N GLY A 452 11.39 22.30 -6.91
CA GLY A 452 11.57 22.51 -8.34
C GLY A 452 13.03 22.63 -8.76
N LYS A 453 13.98 22.12 -7.96
CA LYS A 453 15.42 22.23 -8.25
C LYS A 453 15.98 21.01 -8.96
N HIS A 454 15.37 19.83 -8.81
CA HIS A 454 15.85 18.59 -9.40
C HIS A 454 14.72 17.78 -10.02
N VAL A 455 14.98 17.21 -11.18
CA VAL A 455 14.20 16.15 -11.80
C VAL A 455 15.20 15.15 -12.38
N LEU A 456 14.83 13.88 -12.53
CA LEU A 456 15.73 12.79 -12.93
C LEU A 456 16.52 13.08 -14.24
N PHE A 457 16.02 14.00 -15.08
CA PHE A 457 16.62 14.47 -16.33
C PHE A 457 16.94 15.97 -16.36
N ARG A 458 17.73 16.49 -15.42
CA ARG A 458 18.20 17.91 -15.50
C ARG A 458 18.86 18.28 -16.83
N ASN A 459 19.40 17.29 -17.56
CA ASN A 459 20.05 17.51 -18.86
C ASN A 459 19.06 17.57 -20.05
N ASP A 460 17.77 17.31 -19.83
CA ASP A 460 16.70 17.53 -20.82
C ASP A 460 15.98 18.85 -20.50
N PRO A 461 16.24 19.93 -21.27
CA PRO A 461 15.65 21.23 -21.02
C PRO A 461 14.12 21.24 -21.11
N THR A 462 13.55 20.39 -21.97
CA THR A 462 12.10 20.34 -22.22
C THR A 462 11.39 19.71 -21.03
N MET A 463 11.88 18.55 -20.58
CA MET A 463 11.32 17.87 -19.42
C MET A 463 11.50 18.71 -18.15
N THR A 464 12.64 19.38 -18.02
CA THR A 464 12.90 20.30 -16.91
C THR A 464 11.91 21.47 -16.91
N ASP A 465 11.65 22.11 -18.06
CA ASP A 465 10.66 23.20 -18.17
C ASP A 465 9.23 22.75 -17.82
N HIS A 466 8.82 21.57 -18.31
CA HIS A 466 7.50 21.00 -17.97
C HIS A 466 7.34 20.79 -16.47
N PHE A 467 8.33 20.16 -15.83
CA PHE A 467 8.31 19.94 -14.40
C PHE A 467 8.34 21.25 -13.60
N LEU A 468 9.16 22.22 -13.99
CA LEU A 468 9.24 23.53 -13.35
C LEU A 468 7.89 24.25 -13.35
N LYS A 469 7.11 24.14 -14.43
CA LYS A 469 5.75 24.71 -14.49
C LYS A 469 4.80 24.04 -13.49
N ILE A 470 4.90 22.72 -13.31
CA ILE A 470 4.12 21.98 -12.31
C ILE A 470 4.51 22.46 -10.90
N ALA A 471 5.81 22.46 -10.58
CA ALA A 471 6.33 22.87 -9.28
C ALA A 471 5.98 24.34 -8.93
N GLN A 472 6.03 25.24 -9.91
CA GLN A 472 5.62 26.64 -9.72
C GLN A 472 4.12 26.76 -9.39
N ARG A 473 3.26 26.02 -10.10
CA ARG A 473 1.80 26.00 -9.83
C ARG A 473 1.50 25.41 -8.46
N ALA A 474 2.19 24.33 -8.08
CA ALA A 474 2.08 23.73 -6.76
C ALA A 474 2.38 24.76 -5.66
N LYS A 475 3.51 25.48 -5.79
CA LYS A 475 3.91 26.51 -4.84
C LYS A 475 2.91 27.66 -4.73
N VAL A 476 2.26 28.04 -5.84
CA VAL A 476 1.19 29.05 -5.82
C VAL A 476 -0.05 28.54 -5.09
N ALA A 477 -0.45 27.29 -5.34
CA ALA A 477 -1.59 26.66 -4.67
C ALA A 477 -1.38 26.55 -3.15
N GLU A 478 -0.19 26.10 -2.73
CA GLU A 478 0.20 25.99 -1.32
C GLU A 478 0.20 27.35 -0.62
N ASN A 479 0.80 28.38 -1.23
CA ASN A 479 0.80 29.73 -0.68
C ASN A 479 -0.64 30.29 -0.56
N GLY A 480 -1.50 30.02 -1.55
CA GLY A 480 -2.91 30.41 -1.50
C GLY A 480 -3.65 29.74 -0.35
N SER A 481 -3.44 28.42 -0.17
CA SER A 481 -4.01 27.64 0.92
C SER A 481 -3.55 28.13 2.30
N LEU A 482 -2.26 28.47 2.44
CA LEU A 482 -1.69 29.02 3.66
C LEU A 482 -2.33 30.38 4.02
N ILE A 483 -2.46 31.28 3.04
CA ILE A 483 -3.09 32.58 3.24
C ILE A 483 -4.55 32.42 3.67
N LEU A 484 -5.30 31.52 3.02
CA LEU A 484 -6.68 31.21 3.38
C LEU A 484 -6.79 30.65 4.80
N THR A 485 -5.90 29.72 5.17
CA THR A 485 -5.87 29.11 6.51
C THR A 485 -5.57 30.14 7.61
N LEU A 486 -4.60 31.03 7.37
CA LEU A 486 -4.27 32.13 8.27
C LEU A 486 -5.46 33.09 8.42
N PHE A 487 -6.16 33.40 7.32
CA PHE A 487 -7.34 34.24 7.35
C PHE A 487 -8.50 33.60 8.14
N LEU A 488 -8.79 32.31 7.91
CA LEU A 488 -9.83 31.57 8.64
C LEU A 488 -9.49 31.43 10.12
N SER A 489 -8.23 31.18 10.47
CA SER A 489 -7.76 31.12 11.85
C SER A 489 -7.88 32.47 12.56
N ALA A 490 -7.55 33.57 11.86
CA ALA A 490 -7.75 34.92 12.39
C ALA A 490 -9.24 35.22 12.62
N LEU A 491 -10.13 34.82 11.69
CA LEU A 491 -11.58 34.93 11.85
C LEU A 491 -12.09 34.13 13.04
N ALA A 492 -11.66 32.88 13.20
CA ALA A 492 -12.02 32.04 14.34
C ALA A 492 -11.58 32.68 15.66
N LEU A 493 -10.36 33.23 15.71
CA LEU A 493 -9.85 33.93 16.89
C LEU A 493 -10.69 35.18 17.22
N ILE A 494 -11.06 35.97 16.21
CA ILE A 494 -11.96 37.13 16.38
C ILE A 494 -13.32 36.68 16.92
N CYS A 495 -13.90 35.61 16.38
CA CYS A 495 -15.16 35.04 16.88
C CYS A 495 -15.05 34.59 18.35
N ILE A 496 -13.95 33.95 18.74
CA ILE A 496 -13.69 33.56 20.14
C ILE A 496 -13.58 34.79 21.03
N VAL A 497 -12.86 35.84 20.61
CA VAL A 497 -12.72 37.10 21.36
C VAL A 497 -14.07 37.80 21.53
N ILE A 498 -14.90 37.82 20.49
CA ILE A 498 -16.26 38.38 20.55
C ILE A 498 -17.13 37.56 21.51
N ALA A 499 -17.13 36.23 21.38
CA ALA A 499 -17.93 35.34 22.22
C ALA A 499 -17.54 35.45 23.71
N THR A 500 -16.24 35.46 24.01
CA THR A 500 -15.71 35.66 25.36
C THR A 500 -16.05 37.05 25.90
N SER A 501 -15.93 38.10 25.08
CA SER A 501 -16.33 39.46 25.46
C SER A 501 -17.82 39.56 25.78
N ILE A 502 -18.69 38.96 24.96
CA ILE A 502 -20.14 38.88 25.21
C ILE A 502 -20.41 38.11 26.50
N PHE A 503 -19.73 36.99 26.74
CA PHE A 503 -19.86 36.20 27.96
C PHE A 503 -19.47 37.00 29.21
N VAL A 504 -18.34 37.72 29.16
CA VAL A 504 -17.88 38.61 30.25
C VAL A 504 -18.86 39.75 30.48
N LEU A 505 -19.36 40.40 29.43
CA LEU A 505 -20.37 41.47 29.54
C LEU A 505 -21.69 40.96 30.12
N ARG A 506 -22.13 39.75 29.75
CA ARG A 506 -23.32 39.10 30.33
C ARG A 506 -23.09 38.81 31.81
N ARG A 507 -21.95 38.23 32.21
CA ARG A 507 -21.62 38.00 33.62
C ARG A 507 -21.57 39.31 34.42
N ARG A 508 -20.98 40.38 33.86
CA ARG A 508 -20.90 41.69 34.50
C ARG A 508 -22.28 42.32 34.69
N ARG A 509 -23.20 42.18 33.73
CA ARG A 509 -24.60 42.60 33.90
C ARG A 509 -25.30 41.84 35.03
N VAL A 510 -25.15 40.51 35.08
CA VAL A 510 -25.74 39.68 36.15
C VAL A 510 -25.15 40.02 37.52
N TYR A 511 -23.86 40.30 37.60
CA TYR A 511 -23.20 40.75 38.83
C TYR A 511 -23.75 42.12 39.28
N ASN A 512 -23.79 43.10 38.37
CA ASN A 512 -24.29 44.44 38.69
C ASN A 512 -25.78 44.45 39.08
N SER A 513 -26.62 43.57 38.50
CA SER A 513 -28.02 43.42 38.91
C SER A 513 -28.15 42.84 40.32
N ARG A 514 -27.29 41.89 40.71
CA ARG A 514 -27.26 41.34 42.08
C ARG A 514 -26.78 42.37 43.11
N VAL A 515 -25.77 43.19 42.77
CA VAL A 515 -25.28 44.24 43.67
C VAL A 515 -26.33 45.32 43.91
N ARG A 516 -27.09 45.73 42.89
CA ARG A 516 -28.23 46.67 43.06
C ARG A 516 -29.34 46.10 43.96
N ALA A 517 -29.63 44.80 43.86
CA ALA A 517 -30.63 44.15 44.73
C ALA A 517 -30.19 44.07 46.21
N SER A 518 -28.88 44.15 46.49
CA SER A 518 -28.35 44.11 47.87
C SER A 518 -28.27 45.47 48.59
N GLN A 519 -28.67 46.58 47.94
CA GLN A 519 -28.63 47.92 48.51
C GLN A 519 -30.02 48.49 48.90
N GLU A 520 -31.08 47.68 48.93
CA GLU A 520 -32.36 48.12 49.50
C GLU A 520 -32.30 48.19 51.04
N PRO A 521 -32.82 49.25 51.70
CA PRO A 521 -32.72 49.39 53.15
C PRO A 521 -33.64 48.42 53.90
N LEU A 522 -33.09 47.73 54.91
CA LEU A 522 -33.83 46.86 55.82
C LEU A 522 -34.89 47.65 56.63
N SER A 523 -36.15 47.25 56.51
CA SER A 523 -37.25 47.74 57.37
C SER A 523 -37.23 47.05 58.75
N PRO A 524 -37.74 47.69 59.83
CA PRO A 524 -37.58 47.19 61.19
C PRO A 524 -38.61 46.10 61.56
N ARG A 525 -38.14 45.06 62.26
CA ARG A 525 -38.96 43.94 62.76
C ARG A 525 -39.89 44.35 63.91
N PRO A 526 -41.14 43.83 63.99
CA PRO A 526 -41.99 43.99 65.15
C PRO A 526 -41.71 42.94 66.25
N ARG A 527 -41.94 43.34 67.51
CA ARG A 527 -41.92 42.50 68.72
C ARG A 527 -43.13 41.57 68.77
N GLN A 528 -42.96 40.40 69.37
CA GLN A 528 -44.07 39.59 69.86
C GLN A 528 -43.70 38.97 71.22
N SER A 529 -44.57 39.18 72.21
CA SER A 529 -44.49 38.67 73.57
C SER A 529 -45.68 37.72 73.84
N ASP A 530 -45.33 36.56 74.41
CA ASP A 530 -46.00 35.69 75.39
C ASP A 530 -47.51 35.35 75.29
N TYR A 531 -47.89 34.06 75.29
CA TYR A 531 -48.02 33.20 76.48
C TYR A 531 -48.44 31.74 76.13
N SER A 532 -48.03 30.82 77.02
CA SER A 532 -47.94 29.34 77.07
C SER A 532 -49.28 28.53 77.20
N PRO A 533 -49.28 27.26 77.71
CA PRO A 533 -48.87 25.95 77.14
C PRO A 533 -49.98 24.85 77.27
N ILE A 534 -49.73 23.59 76.83
CA ILE A 534 -50.26 22.25 77.31
C ILE A 534 -49.81 21.19 76.27
N ILE A 535 -48.80 20.36 76.54
CA ILE A 535 -48.78 18.97 77.10
C ILE A 535 -49.27 17.85 76.14
N SER A 536 -48.30 16.96 75.81
CA SER A 536 -48.31 15.50 75.51
C SER A 536 -49.29 14.92 74.48
N GLN A 537 -48.96 13.94 73.62
CA GLN A 537 -48.28 12.66 73.88
C GLN A 537 -47.75 12.05 72.55
N ASP A 538 -46.70 11.21 72.66
CA ASP A 538 -46.50 9.86 72.08
C ASP A 538 -46.78 9.62 70.57
N GLU A 539 -46.09 8.74 69.83
CA GLU A 539 -45.09 7.71 70.14
C GLU A 539 -44.38 7.29 68.82
N ASN A 540 -43.29 6.55 69.01
CA ASN A 540 -42.37 5.88 68.07
C ASN A 540 -43.05 5.09 66.91
N ALA A 541 -42.35 4.66 65.84
CA ALA A 541 -40.98 4.19 65.71
C ALA A 541 -40.44 4.33 64.28
#